data_AF-A0A3B8RTG7-F1
#
_entry.id   AF-A0A3B8RTG7-F1
#
_cell.length_a   1.000
_cell.length_b   1.000
_cell.length_c   1.000
_cell.angle_alpha   90.00
_cell.angle_beta   90.00
_cell.angle_gamma   90.00
#
_symmetry.space_group_name_H-M   'P 1'
#
loop_
_entity.id
_entity.type
_entity.pdbx_description
1 polymer ?
#
loop_
_entity_poly.entity_id
_entity_poly.type
_entity_poly.pdbx_seq_one_letter_code
_entity_poly.pdbx_strand_id
1 'polypeptide(L)'
;MTKKNLLSGKTGKIIYWISTLWLALGMVSTGVVQLLKTNEGQGGVDMITHLGYPVYLLTILGIWKILGAAAVLIPKYPLIKEWAYAGFFFIIT
;
A
#
# COMPACT_ATOMS: atom_id res chain seq x y z
N MET A 1 -14.66 -31.72 16.68
CA MET A 1 -13.34 -31.33 16.14
C MET A 1 -13.24 -29.81 16.19
N THR A 2 -12.89 -29.26 17.35
CA THR A 2 -13.01 -27.82 17.63
C THR A 2 -11.72 -27.14 17.19
N LYS A 3 -11.75 -26.38 16.09
CA LYS A 3 -10.61 -25.56 15.64
C LYS A 3 -10.37 -24.47 16.69
N LYS A 4 -9.48 -24.76 17.64
CA LYS A 4 -8.95 -23.79 18.59
C LYS A 4 -8.14 -22.78 17.77
N ASN A 5 -8.62 -21.55 17.65
CA ASN A 5 -7.85 -20.44 17.09
C ASN A 5 -6.54 -20.31 17.88
N LEU A 6 -5.43 -20.72 17.27
CA LEU A 6 -4.12 -20.90 17.93
C LEU A 6 -3.40 -19.59 18.28
N LEU A 7 -3.99 -18.42 18.02
CA LEU A 7 -3.37 -17.12 18.30
C LEU A 7 -4.15 -16.36 19.37
N SER A 8 -3.88 -16.75 20.61
CA SER A 8 -4.36 -16.16 21.86
C SER A 8 -4.13 -14.64 21.95
N GLY A 9 -5.24 -13.88 22.01
CA GLY A 9 -5.47 -12.64 22.77
C GLY A 9 -4.63 -11.37 22.54
N LYS A 10 -3.31 -11.47 22.39
CA LYS A 10 -2.37 -10.32 22.32
C LYS A 10 -1.25 -10.53 21.30
N THR A 11 -0.65 -11.71 21.24
CA THR A 11 0.46 -12.02 20.32
C THR A 11 0.00 -12.05 18.85
N GLY A 12 -1.16 -12.65 18.56
CA GLY A 12 -1.73 -12.63 17.21
C GLY A 12 -2.05 -11.21 16.73
N LYS A 13 -2.45 -10.34 17.65
CA LYS A 13 -2.69 -8.92 17.37
C LYS A 13 -1.39 -8.18 17.09
N ILE A 14 -0.33 -8.43 17.85
CA ILE A 14 1.01 -7.84 17.62
C ILE A 14 1.57 -8.28 16.28
N ILE A 15 1.53 -9.58 15.95
CA ILE A 15 2.01 -10.09 14.65
C ILE A 15 1.22 -9.47 13.50
N TYR A 16 -0.12 -9.38 13.63
CA TYR A 16 -0.98 -8.70 12.66
C TYR A 16 -0.58 -7.24 12.47
N TRP A 17 -0.34 -6.50 13.56
CA TRP A 17 0.05 -5.09 13.46
C TRP A 17 1.47 -4.92 12.90
N ILE A 18 2.41 -5.80 13.24
CA ILE A 18 3.78 -5.77 12.68
C ILE A 18 3.77 -6.05 11.18
N SER A 19 3.08 -7.10 10.72
CA SER A 19 3.00 -7.41 9.29
C SER A 19 2.27 -6.32 8.50
N THR A 20 1.22 -5.75 9.08
CA THR A 20 0.48 -4.62 8.49
C THR A 20 1.34 -3.37 8.39
N LEU A 21 2.08 -3.02 9.45
CA LEU A 21 2.95 -1.85 9.47
C LEU A 21 4.13 -2.01 8.50
N TRP A 22 4.69 -3.21 8.40
CA TRP A 22 5.77 -3.53 7.47
C TRP A 22 5.33 -3.36 6.01
N LEU A 23 4.14 -3.89 5.65
CA LEU A 23 3.59 -3.72 4.31
C LEU A 23 3.24 -2.26 4.02
N ALA A 24 2.64 -1.56 5.00
CA ALA A 24 2.32 -0.14 4.88
C ALA A 24 3.59 0.70 4.68
N LEU A 25 4.70 0.39 5.36
CA LEU A 25 5.97 1.07 5.18
C LEU A 25 6.51 0.96 3.74
N GLY A 26 6.46 -0.24 3.13
CA GLY A 26 6.87 -0.42 1.74
C GLY A 26 5.99 0.38 0.76
N MET A 27 4.68 0.37 0.99
CA MET A 27 3.71 1.12 0.17
C MET A 27 3.87 2.64 0.30
N VAL A 28 4.08 3.13 1.53
CA VAL A 28 4.28 4.56 1.80
C VAL A 28 5.62 5.02 1.25
N SER A 29 6.70 4.25 1.43
CA SER A 29 8.02 4.58 0.89
C SER A 29 7.96 4.76 -0.63
N THR A 30 7.36 3.80 -1.35
CA THR A 30 7.20 3.93 -2.81
C THR A 30 6.25 5.06 -3.22
N GLY A 31 5.17 5.29 -2.47
CA GLY A 31 4.24 6.40 -2.72
C GLY A 31 4.88 7.77 -2.51
N VAL A 32 5.74 7.92 -1.49
CA VAL A 32 6.49 9.16 -1.22
C VAL A 32 7.50 9.43 -2.33
N VAL A 33 8.23 8.42 -2.81
CA VAL A 33 9.16 8.57 -3.94
C VAL A 33 8.42 9.01 -5.21
N GLN A 34 7.24 8.44 -5.49
CA GLN A 34 6.39 8.86 -6.60
C GLN A 34 5.84 10.29 -6.43
N LEU A 35 5.51 10.71 -5.20
CA LEU A 35 5.07 12.08 -4.90
C LEU A 35 6.19 13.11 -5.01
N LEU A 36 7.40 12.73 -4.58
CA LEU A 36 8.59 13.57 -4.65
C LEU A 36 9.12 13.75 -6.07
N LYS A 37 8.53 13.07 -7.06
CA LYS A 37 8.87 13.20 -8.48
C LYS A 37 10.38 13.08 -8.68
N THR A 38 11.00 12.10 -8.03
CA THR A 38 12.43 11.86 -8.21
C THR A 38 12.67 11.45 -9.67
N ASN A 39 13.66 12.09 -10.31
CA ASN A 39 13.98 11.83 -11.71
C ASN A 39 14.55 10.41 -11.91
N GLU A 40 15.12 9.82 -10.86
CA GLU A 40 15.76 8.49 -10.91
C GLU A 40 14.94 7.44 -10.14
N GLY A 41 14.57 6.34 -10.81
CA GLY A 41 13.95 5.15 -10.19
C GLY A 41 12.77 4.55 -10.98
N GLN A 42 12.45 3.29 -10.68
CA GLN A 42 11.26 2.60 -11.22
C GLN A 42 10.00 3.32 -10.70
N GLY A 43 9.32 4.07 -11.58
CA GLY A 43 8.20 4.95 -11.21
C GLY A 43 8.59 6.41 -10.94
N GLY A 44 9.74 6.88 -11.43
CA GLY A 44 10.12 8.30 -11.42
C GLY A 44 9.56 9.10 -12.61
N VAL A 45 9.87 10.39 -12.65
CA VAL A 45 9.42 11.31 -13.71
C VAL A 45 9.91 10.87 -15.07
N ASP A 46 11.18 10.48 -15.18
CA ASP A 46 11.80 10.05 -16.44
C ASP A 46 11.14 8.81 -17.03
N MET A 47 10.67 7.88 -16.19
CA MET A 47 10.00 6.69 -16.68
C MET A 47 8.62 7.03 -17.24
N ILE A 48 7.85 7.86 -16.54
CA ILE A 48 6.51 8.25 -16.99
C ILE A 48 6.55 9.17 -18.22
N THR A 49 7.52 10.07 -18.30
CA THR A 49 7.73 10.90 -19.50
C THR A 49 8.25 10.07 -20.67
N HIS A 50 9.11 9.07 -20.44
CA HIS A 50 9.55 8.13 -21.49
C HIS A 50 8.39 7.28 -22.03
N LEU A 51 7.43 6.90 -21.19
CA LEU A 51 6.20 6.21 -21.62
C LEU A 51 5.18 7.17 -22.26
N GLY A 52 5.45 8.48 -22.33
CA GLY A 52 4.52 9.48 -22.86
C GLY A 52 3.34 9.80 -21.93
N TYR A 53 3.38 9.34 -20.69
CA TYR A 53 2.37 9.63 -19.68
C TYR A 53 2.65 10.97 -18.98
N PRO A 54 1.59 11.69 -18.59
CA PRO A 54 1.75 12.96 -17.89
C PRO A 54 2.14 12.77 -16.42
N VAL A 55 3.04 13.64 -15.95
CA VAL A 55 3.65 13.60 -14.61
C VAL A 55 2.64 13.67 -13.47
N TYR A 56 1.42 14.20 -13.69
CA TYR A 56 0.38 14.22 -12.66
C TYR A 56 -0.10 12.82 -12.26
N LEU A 57 0.06 11.80 -13.12
CA LEU A 57 -0.27 10.41 -12.79
C LEU A 57 0.58 9.88 -11.63
N LEU A 58 1.84 10.29 -11.52
CA LEU A 58 2.70 9.96 -10.37
C LEU A 58 2.11 10.47 -9.05
N THR A 59 1.65 11.72 -9.05
CA THR A 59 0.99 12.31 -7.87
C THR A 59 -0.30 11.57 -7.52
N ILE A 60 -1.11 11.20 -8.52
CA ILE A 60 -2.35 10.43 -8.28
C ILE A 60 -2.02 9.05 -7.69
N LEU A 61 -1.06 8.34 -8.26
CA LEU A 61 -0.63 7.01 -7.78
C LEU A 61 -0.01 7.07 -6.39
N GLY A 62 0.82 8.08 -6.11
CA GLY A 62 1.42 8.28 -4.81
C GLY A 62 0.39 8.58 -3.72
N ILE A 63 -0.59 9.46 -3.99
CA ILE A 63 -1.71 9.74 -3.08
C ILE A 63 -2.54 8.46 -2.86
N TRP A 64 -2.86 7.72 -3.92
CA TRP A 64 -3.61 6.46 -3.83
C TRP A 64 -2.89 5.38 -3.02
N LYS A 65 -1.56 5.26 -3.16
CA LYS A 65 -0.76 4.32 -2.35
C LYS A 65 -0.79 4.69 -0.87
N ILE A 66 -0.69 5.96 -0.53
CA ILE A 66 -0.77 6.42 0.87
C ILE A 66 -2.18 6.19 1.43
N LEU A 67 -3.23 6.49 0.66
CA LEU A 67 -4.62 6.20 1.04
C LEU A 67 -4.86 4.69 1.19
N GLY A 68 -4.33 3.87 0.29
CA GLY A 68 -4.39 2.41 0.37
C GLY A 68 -3.68 1.86 1.60
N ALA A 69 -2.48 2.38 1.93
CA ALA A 69 -1.77 2.01 3.15
C ALA A 69 -2.56 2.41 4.41
N ALA A 70 -3.12 3.62 4.45
CA ALA A 70 -3.97 4.08 5.54
C ALA A 70 -5.25 3.22 5.68
N ALA A 71 -5.86 2.82 4.56
CA ALA A 71 -7.02 1.93 4.54
C ALA A 71 -6.71 0.54 5.13
N VAL A 72 -5.55 -0.05 4.81
CA VAL A 72 -5.15 -1.36 5.38
C VAL A 72 -4.87 -1.25 6.88
N LEU A 73 -4.36 -0.10 7.34
CA LEU A 73 -4.10 0.20 8.74
C LEU A 73 -5.38 0.34 9.58
N ILE A 74 -6.55 0.59 8.98
CA ILE A 74 -7.81 0.74 9.71
C ILE A 74 -8.54 -0.62 9.81
N PRO A 75 -8.55 -1.29 10.98
CA PRO A 75 -9.16 -2.61 11.13
C PRO A 75 -10.70 -2.60 11.16
N LYS A 76 -11.33 -1.42 11.20
CA LYS A 76 -12.77 -1.26 11.48
C LYS A 76 -13.68 -1.37 10.25
N TYR A 77 -13.15 -1.18 9.04
CA TYR A 77 -13.96 -1.11 7.82
C TYR A 77 -13.54 -2.22 6.83
N PRO A 78 -14.19 -3.40 6.87
CA PRO A 78 -13.83 -4.54 6.01
C PRO A 78 -14.02 -4.24 4.52
N LEU A 79 -15.03 -3.47 4.14
CA LEU A 79 -15.25 -3.03 2.76
C LEU A 79 -14.03 -2.26 2.22
N ILE A 80 -13.54 -1.26 2.96
CA ILE A 80 -12.40 -0.44 2.52
C ILE A 80 -11.12 -1.29 2.39
N LYS A 81 -10.97 -2.33 3.22
CA LYS A 81 -9.87 -3.29 3.06
C LYS A 81 -9.94 -4.08 1.76
N GLU A 82 -11.11 -4.54 1.35
CA GLU A 82 -11.28 -5.27 0.09
C GLU A 82 -10.92 -4.38 -1.11
N TRP A 83 -11.33 -3.10 -1.08
CA TRP A 83 -10.96 -2.12 -2.09
C TRP A 83 -9.46 -1.79 -2.09
N ALA A 84 -8.82 -1.70 -0.91
CA ALA A 84 -7.37 -1.51 -0.82
C ALA A 84 -6.59 -2.72 -1.36
N TYR A 85 -7.05 -3.93 -1.07
CA TYR A 85 -6.47 -5.16 -1.64
C TYR A 85 -6.64 -5.23 -3.15
N ALA A 86 -7.82 -4.87 -3.68
CA ALA A 86 -8.05 -4.78 -5.11
C ALA A 86 -7.12 -3.75 -5.76
N GLY A 87 -6.99 -2.56 -5.16
CA GLY A 87 -6.08 -1.52 -5.63
C GLY A 87 -4.61 -1.97 -5.65
N PHE A 88 -4.14 -2.67 -4.62
CA PHE A 88 -2.78 -3.23 -4.62
C PHE A 88 -2.59 -4.33 -5.67
N PHE A 89 -3.60 -5.18 -5.90
CA PHE A 89 -3.54 -6.22 -6.93
C PHE A 89 -3.39 -5.63 -8.34
N PHE A 90 -4.13 -4.55 -8.64
CA PHE A 90 -4.01 -3.84 -9.93
C PHE A 90 -2.66 -3.14 -10.11
N ILE A 91 -1.98 -2.74 -9.03
CA ILE A 91 -0.66 -2.09 -9.10
C ILE A 91 0.47 -3.12 -9.28
N ILE A 92 0.29 -4.34 -8.75
CA ILE A 92 1.32 -5.39 -8.77
C ILE A 92 1.27 -6.27 -10.03
N THR A 93 0.13 -6.31 -10.73
CA THR A 93 -0.05 -7.05 -12.00
C THR A 93 0.43 -6.22 -13.18
#